data_AF-A0A4Y8C9C8-F1
#
_entry.id   AF-A0A4Y8C9C8-F1
#
_cell.length_a   1.000
_cell.length_b   1.000
_cell.length_c   1.000
_cell.angle_alpha   90.00
_cell.angle_beta   90.00
_cell.angle_gamma   90.00
#
_symmetry.space_group_name_H-M   'P 1'
#
loop_
_entity.id
_entity.type
_entity.pdbx_description
1 polymer ?
#
loop_
_entity_poly.entity_id
_entity_poly.type
_entity_poly.pdbx_seq_one_letter_code
_entity_poly.pdbx_strand_id
1 'polypeptide(L)'
;SHLFFHADEDKLLIRASDYEIGINYKIKKIRVESSGFATANAKSIADVIKSLNNEEVVLETIDNFLFIRQKSTKYKLPMFNHEDFPNFPNTEGKNQFDIDSSDLSRSLKKILPSIDTN
;
A
#
# COMPACT_ATOMS: atom_id res chain seq x y z
N SER A 1 -5.93 -9.55 -6.75
CA SER A 1 -5.57 -8.12 -6.85
C SER A 1 -4.12 -7.90 -6.46
N HIS A 2 -3.44 -6.94 -7.09
CA HIS A 2 -2.06 -6.57 -6.78
C HIS A 2 -2.02 -5.30 -5.91
N LEU A 3 -0.94 -5.12 -5.17
CA LEU A 3 -0.55 -3.87 -4.56
C LEU A 3 0.52 -3.21 -5.45
N PHE A 4 0.47 -1.89 -5.53
CA PHE A 4 1.51 -1.06 -6.11
C PHE A 4 2.39 -0.49 -5.01
N PHE A 5 3.69 -0.48 -5.25
CA PHE A 5 4.71 0.05 -4.35
C PHE A 5 5.53 1.12 -5.08
N HIS A 6 5.79 2.23 -4.41
CA HIS A 6 6.73 3.25 -4.86
C HIS A 6 7.63 3.65 -3.71
N ALA A 7 8.91 3.32 -3.81
CA ALA A 7 9.95 3.75 -2.89
C ALA A 7 10.65 4.98 -3.47
N ASP A 8 10.72 6.04 -2.67
CA ASP A 8 11.33 7.31 -3.05
C ASP A 8 11.80 8.02 -1.77
N GLU A 9 12.97 8.66 -1.80
CA GLU A 9 13.57 9.34 -0.63
C GLU A 9 13.64 8.49 0.66
N ASP A 10 12.75 8.73 1.63
CA ASP A 10 12.69 8.03 2.93
C ASP A 10 11.32 7.35 3.16
N LYS A 11 10.54 7.16 2.08
CA LYS A 11 9.15 6.76 2.13
C LYS A 11 8.86 5.59 1.18
N LEU A 12 7.97 4.71 1.64
CA LEU A 12 7.33 3.69 0.81
C LEU A 12 5.85 4.00 0.72
N LEU A 13 5.39 4.21 -0.50
CA LEU A 13 3.98 4.35 -0.83
C LEU A 13 3.42 2.99 -1.24
N ILE A 14 2.26 2.62 -0.68
CA ILE A 14 1.54 1.39 -1.00
C ILE A 14 0.13 1.76 -1.45
N ARG A 15 -0.28 1.29 -2.63
CA ARG A 15 -1.59 1.59 -3.21
C ARG A 15 -2.34 0.32 -3.62
N ALA A 16 -3.65 0.37 -3.43
CA ALA A 16 -4.61 -0.60 -3.97
C ALA A 16 -5.85 0.17 -4.45
N SER A 17 -6.40 -0.19 -5.61
CA SER A 17 -7.63 0.43 -6.12
C SER A 17 -8.31 -0.45 -7.17
N ASP A 18 -9.62 -0.27 -7.33
CA ASP A 18 -10.48 -0.85 -8.36
C ASP A 18 -11.28 0.22 -9.15
N TYR A 19 -10.73 1.44 -9.27
CA TYR A 19 -11.33 2.66 -9.88
C TYR A 19 -12.51 3.27 -9.12
N GLU A 20 -13.25 2.52 -8.33
CA GLU A 20 -14.32 3.04 -7.48
C GLU A 20 -13.78 3.45 -6.11
N ILE A 21 -12.96 2.58 -5.52
CA ILE A 21 -12.36 2.79 -4.21
C ILE A 21 -10.84 2.63 -4.32
N GLY A 22 -10.12 3.43 -3.54
CA GLY A 22 -8.67 3.35 -3.46
C GLY A 22 -8.18 3.57 -2.04
N ILE A 23 -7.20 2.79 -1.62
CA ILE A 23 -6.42 3.01 -0.40
C ILE A 23 -4.98 3.37 -0.78
N ASN A 24 -4.48 4.44 -0.19
CA ASN A 24 -3.11 4.89 -0.31
C ASN A 24 -2.48 4.98 1.09
N TYR A 25 -1.45 4.19 1.34
CA TYR A 25 -0.75 4.14 2.62
C TYR A 25 0.70 4.54 2.45
N LYS A 26 1.24 5.30 3.41
CA LYS A 26 2.61 5.81 3.37
C LYS A 26 3.36 5.39 4.63
N ILE A 27 4.38 4.56 4.44
CA ILE A 27 5.38 4.29 5.48
C ILE A 27 6.48 5.34 5.33
N LYS A 28 6.85 6.00 6.43
CA LYS A 28 7.89 7.04 6.47
C LYS A 28 9.10 6.53 7.26
N LYS A 29 10.24 7.20 7.12
CA LYS A 29 11.49 6.90 7.82
C LYS A 29 12.02 5.49 7.52
N ILE A 30 11.93 5.08 6.26
CA ILE A 30 12.56 3.86 5.77
C ILE A 30 13.89 4.21 5.11
N ARG A 31 14.79 3.23 5.02
CA ARG A 31 16.00 3.34 4.20
C ARG A 31 15.67 2.95 2.76
N VAL A 32 15.82 3.88 1.82
CA VAL A 32 15.71 3.62 0.38
C VAL A 32 17.11 3.68 -0.22
N GLU A 33 17.59 2.56 -0.77
CA GLU A 33 18.89 2.53 -1.46
C GLU A 33 18.77 2.96 -2.92
N SER A 34 17.67 2.59 -3.57
CA SER A 34 17.30 3.03 -4.92
C SER A 34 15.81 3.32 -4.97
N SER A 35 15.45 4.44 -5.57
CA SER A 35 14.05 4.75 -5.85
C SER A 35 13.52 3.84 -6.95
N GLY A 36 12.22 3.55 -6.95
CA GLY A 36 11.61 2.71 -7.97
C GLY A 36 10.24 2.17 -7.60
N PHE A 37 9.73 1.32 -8.49
CA PHE A 37 8.38 0.77 -8.43
C PHE A 37 8.41 -0.74 -8.28
N ALA A 38 7.44 -1.27 -7.56
CA ALA A 38 7.15 -2.70 -7.56
C ALA A 38 5.65 -2.97 -7.58
N THR A 39 5.27 -4.16 -8.02
CA THR A 39 3.91 -4.66 -7.85
C THR A 39 3.97 -6.06 -7.27
N ALA A 40 3.00 -6.44 -6.44
CA ALA A 40 2.94 -7.79 -5.92
C ALA A 40 1.50 -8.21 -5.64
N ASN A 41 1.20 -9.49 -5.80
CA ASN A 41 -0.10 -10.02 -5.39
C ASN A 41 -0.33 -9.73 -3.90
N ALA A 42 -1.46 -9.09 -3.57
CA ALA A 42 -1.75 -8.61 -2.22
C ALA A 42 -1.79 -9.74 -1.18
N LYS A 43 -2.35 -10.90 -1.55
CA LYS A 43 -2.40 -12.07 -0.67
C LYS A 43 -1.00 -12.65 -0.48
N SER A 44 -0.25 -12.85 -1.57
CA SER A 44 1.08 -13.44 -1.49
C SER A 44 2.03 -12.61 -0.64
N ILE A 45 2.08 -11.29 -0.81
CA ILE A 45 2.95 -10.45 0.03
C ILE A 45 2.50 -10.41 1.48
N ALA A 46 1.19 -10.35 1.75
CA ALA A 46 0.68 -10.40 3.12
C ALA A 46 1.03 -11.73 3.82
N ASP A 47 0.89 -12.86 3.11
CA ASP A 47 1.22 -14.17 3.64
C ASP A 47 2.74 -14.31 3.89
N VAL A 48 3.58 -13.75 3.00
CA VAL A 48 5.04 -13.68 3.21
C VAL A 48 5.37 -12.85 4.46
N ILE A 49 4.88 -11.61 4.56
CA ILE A 49 5.18 -10.72 5.69
C ILE A 49 4.73 -11.33 7.03
N LYS A 50 3.57 -12.01 7.07
CA LYS A 50 3.09 -12.71 8.28
C LYS A 50 3.97 -13.88 8.71
N SER A 51 4.72 -14.48 7.79
CA SER A 51 5.62 -15.59 8.11
C SER A 51 7.00 -15.14 8.59
N LEU A 52 7.33 -13.85 8.43
CA LEU A 52 8.58 -13.26 8.88
C LEU A 52 8.51 -12.87 10.36
N ASN A 53 9.69 -12.79 10.98
CA ASN A 53 9.82 -12.30 12.35
C ASN A 53 9.67 -10.76 12.37
N ASN A 54 9.41 -10.20 13.56
CA ASN A 54 9.33 -8.76 13.77
C ASN A 54 10.73 -8.10 13.78
N GLU A 55 11.40 -8.14 12.64
CA GLU A 55 12.74 -7.64 12.39
C GLU A 55 12.76 -6.91 11.03
N GLU A 56 13.90 -6.31 10.68
CA GLU A 56 14.04 -5.61 9.40
C GLU A 56 13.77 -6.52 8.19
N VAL A 57 13.08 -5.97 7.19
CA VAL A 57 12.76 -6.65 5.93
C VAL A 57 13.26 -5.79 4.78
N VAL A 58 14.00 -6.42 3.87
CA VAL A 58 14.50 -5.79 2.65
C VAL A 58 13.60 -6.15 1.48
N LEU A 59 13.16 -5.12 0.74
CA LEU A 59 12.45 -5.24 -0.52
C LEU A 59 13.38 -4.83 -1.65
N GLU A 60 13.53 -5.68 -2.66
CA GLU A 60 14.48 -5.48 -3.75
C GLU A 60 13.84 -5.91 -5.07
N THR A 61 13.92 -5.08 -6.11
CA THR A 61 13.45 -5.42 -7.46
C THR A 61 14.62 -5.87 -8.32
N ILE A 62 14.47 -7.00 -9.00
CA ILE A 62 15.44 -7.50 -9.99
C ILE A 62 14.64 -8.05 -11.16
N ASP A 63 14.86 -7.49 -12.35
CA ASP A 63 14.05 -7.73 -13.55
C ASP A 63 12.54 -7.55 -13.24
N ASN A 64 11.72 -8.56 -13.53
CA ASN A 64 10.28 -8.55 -13.30
C ASN A 64 9.88 -9.22 -11.97
N PHE A 65 10.76 -9.20 -10.96
CA PHE A 65 10.52 -9.86 -9.68
C PHE A 65 10.80 -8.96 -8.49
N LEU A 66 9.90 -9.02 -7.50
CA LEU A 66 10.09 -8.46 -6.18
C LEU A 66 10.65 -9.55 -5.25
N PHE A 67 11.82 -9.27 -4.68
CA PHE A 67 12.43 -10.08 -3.65
C PHE A 67 12.13 -9.49 -2.26
N ILE A 68 11.75 -10.37 -1.34
CA ILE A 68 11.49 -10.03 0.07
C ILE A 68 12.48 -10.84 0.90
N ARG A 69 13.35 -10.17 1.65
CA ARG A 69 14.49 -10.80 2.35
C ARG A 69 14.51 -10.42 3.83
N GLN A 70 14.77 -11.40 4.69
CA GLN A 70 15.03 -11.20 6.11
C GLN A 70 16.04 -12.27 6.56
N LYS A 71 17.25 -11.84 6.96
CA LYS A 71 18.37 -12.73 7.30
C LYS A 71 18.63 -13.76 6.17
N SER A 72 18.46 -15.05 6.43
CA SER A 72 18.65 -16.14 5.46
C SER A 72 17.39 -16.43 4.63
N THR A 73 16.23 -15.88 5.01
CA THR A 73 14.96 -16.13 4.32
C THR A 73 14.84 -15.22 3.11
N LYS A 74 14.45 -15.80 1.96
CA LYS A 74 14.26 -15.10 0.69
C LYS A 74 13.01 -15.61 -0.03
N TYR A 75 12.10 -14.70 -0.32
CA TYR A 75 10.95 -14.93 -1.19
C TYR A 75 11.12 -14.19 -2.51
N LYS A 76 10.49 -14.71 -3.56
CA LYS A 76 10.48 -14.14 -4.91
C LYS A 76 9.03 -14.10 -5.40
N LEU A 77 8.52 -12.91 -5.69
CA LEU A 77 7.17 -12.70 -6.23
C LEU A 77 7.25 -12.10 -7.63
N PRO A 78 6.46 -12.59 -8.60
CA PRO A 78 6.38 -11.96 -9.92
C PRO A 78 5.74 -10.57 -9.81
N MET A 79 6.23 -9.65 -10.63
CA MET A 79 5.70 -8.31 -10.78
C MET A 79 4.93 -8.21 -12.11
N PHE A 80 3.90 -7.38 -12.10
CA PHE A 80 3.28 -6.82 -13.30
C PHE A 80 3.82 -5.42 -13.59
N ASN A 81 3.60 -4.94 -14.82
CA ASN A 81 3.97 -3.58 -15.20
C ASN A 81 3.28 -2.58 -14.27
N HIS A 82 4.05 -1.69 -13.67
CA HIS A 82 3.52 -0.69 -12.75
C HIS A 82 2.73 0.40 -13.48
N GLU A 83 2.96 0.59 -14.79
CA GLU A 83 2.22 1.55 -15.62
C GLU A 83 0.76 1.12 -15.85
N ASP A 84 0.45 -0.17 -15.70
CA ASP A 84 -0.91 -0.70 -15.81
C ASP A 84 -1.77 -0.39 -14.58
N PHE A 85 -1.16 0.10 -13.48
CA PHE A 85 -1.91 0.47 -12.28
C PHE A 85 -2.67 1.78 -12.47
N PRO A 86 -3.93 1.86 -12.01
CA PRO A 86 -4.72 3.08 -12.15
C PRO A 86 -4.07 4.26 -11.41
N ASN A 87 -4.15 5.43 -12.04
CA ASN A 87 -3.79 6.67 -11.39
C ASN A 87 -4.73 6.96 -10.22
N PHE A 88 -4.15 7.39 -9.10
CA PHE A 88 -4.94 7.85 -7.96
C PHE A 88 -5.51 9.25 -8.26
N PRO A 89 -6.77 9.53 -7.87
CA PRO A 89 -7.37 10.84 -8.09
C PRO A 89 -6.61 11.95 -7.32
N ASN A 90 -6.55 13.15 -7.91
CA ASN A 90 -6.03 14.35 -7.25
C ASN A 90 -7.17 15.08 -6.51
N THR A 91 -6.90 15.54 -5.29
CA THR A 91 -7.85 16.28 -4.44
C THR A 91 -7.52 17.78 -4.32
N GLU A 92 -6.57 18.28 -5.11
CA GLU A 92 -6.20 19.69 -5.17
C GLU A 92 -7.40 20.59 -5.50
N GLY A 93 -7.50 21.74 -4.83
CA GLY A 93 -8.58 22.72 -5.01
C GLY A 93 -9.95 22.29 -4.46
N LYS A 94 -10.07 21.14 -3.79
CA LYS A 94 -11.30 20.75 -3.08
C LYS A 94 -11.35 21.42 -1.70
N ASN A 95 -12.58 21.64 -1.19
CA ASN A 95 -12.79 22.11 0.18
C ASN A 95 -12.18 21.12 1.17
N GLN A 96 -11.51 21.64 2.21
CA GLN A 96 -10.83 20.86 3.24
C GLN A 96 -11.28 21.33 4.62
N PHE A 97 -11.35 20.39 5.55
CA PHE A 97 -11.56 20.65 6.97
C PHE A 97 -10.85 19.57 7.78
N ASP A 98 -10.46 19.91 9.00
CA ASP A 98 -9.88 18.96 9.94
C ASP A 98 -10.96 18.44 10.89
N ILE A 99 -10.91 17.14 11.19
CA ILE A 99 -11.81 16.49 12.13
C ILE A 99 -11.04 15.41 12.91
N ASP A 100 -11.38 15.25 14.18
CA ASP A 100 -10.82 14.18 14.98
C ASP A 100 -11.24 12.81 14.42
N SER A 101 -10.28 11.92 14.25
CA SER A 101 -10.52 10.59 13.66
C SER A 101 -11.47 9.73 14.50
N SER A 102 -11.49 9.91 15.82
CA SER A 102 -12.37 9.18 16.72
C SER A 102 -13.80 9.71 16.65
N ASP A 103 -13.98 11.03 16.49
CA ASP A 103 -15.28 11.66 16.30
C ASP A 103 -15.91 11.29 14.96
N LEU A 104 -15.12 11.32 13.88
CA LEU A 104 -15.57 10.87 12.56
C LEU A 104 -15.98 9.40 12.59
N SER A 105 -15.13 8.52 13.14
CA SER A 105 -15.42 7.09 13.25
C SER A 105 -16.68 6.80 14.06
N ARG A 106 -16.85 7.48 15.21
CA ARG A 106 -18.04 7.35 16.05
C ARG A 106 -19.30 7.81 15.33
N SER A 107 -19.23 8.93 14.63
CA SER A 107 -20.36 9.52 13.90
C SER A 107 -20.79 8.62 12.73
N LEU A 108 -19.83 8.15 11.93
CA LEU A 108 -20.09 7.20 10.84
C LEU A 108 -20.74 5.91 11.35
N LYS A 109 -20.25 5.34 12.47
CA LYS A 109 -20.84 4.14 13.07
C LYS A 109 -22.29 4.33 13.53
N LYS A 110 -22.65 5.52 14.00
CA LYS A 110 -24.03 5.83 14.44
C LYS A 110 -25.01 5.94 13.28
N ILE A 111 -24.55 6.44 12.13
CA ILE A 111 -25.42 6.64 10.95
C ILE A 111 -25.46 5.41 10.04
N LEU A 112 -24.45 4.54 10.09
CA LEU A 112 -24.34 3.35 9.22
C LEU A 112 -25.62 2.49 9.20
N PRO A 113 -26.33 2.23 10.31
CA PRO A 113 -27.57 1.44 10.29
C PRO A 113 -28.74 2.10 9.56
N SER A 114 -28.64 3.40 9.25
CA SER A 114 -29.68 4.18 8.57
C SER A 114 -29.42 4.35 7.08
N ILE A 115 -28.32 3.80 6.56
CA ILE A 115 -27.96 3.85 5.14
C ILE A 115 -28.60 2.65 4.44
N ASP A 116 -29.37 2.89 3.39
CA ASP A 116 -29.84 1.84 2.49
C ASP A 116 -28.65 1.34 1.65
N THR A 117 -28.40 0.04 1.67
CA THR A 117 -27.29 -0.60 0.96
C THR A 117 -27.75 -1.38 -0.28
N ASN A 118 -28.99 -1.19 -0.72
CA ASN A 118 -29.53 -1.76 -1.96
C ASN A 118 -28.90 -1.16 -3.21
#